data_AF-A0A640SH11-F1
#
_entry.id   AF-A0A640SH11-F1
#
_cell.length_a   1.000
_cell.length_b   1.000
_cell.length_c   1.000
_cell.angle_alpha   90.00
_cell.angle_beta   90.00
_cell.angle_gamma   90.00
#
_symmetry.space_group_name_H-M   'P 1'
#
loop_
_entity.id
_entity.type
_entity.pdbx_description
1 polymer ?
#
loop_
_entity_poly.entity_id
_entity_poly.type
_entity_poly.pdbx_seq_one_letter_code
_entity_poly.pdbx_strand_id
1 'polypeptide(L)'
;MVSDTVIVGVLTFIGTGLVTAAGLWQWQRTQAREARAAFRARRVEALGEVWEALSDLEERQRTAMSGQAGSAVPGRSGMREVNLLLLRSSPFLRPDEQDWAQAFAQRVVEIDALVRAGVLNDRPDDDLWWETTERVPPAAHVAGRAACELMELRAKLGDRYAAVMRGDHE
;
A
#
# COMPACT_ATOMS: atom_id res chain seq x y z
N MET A 1 39.21 -38.63 49.73
CA MET A 1 39.81 -37.43 49.12
C MET A 1 39.26 -37.31 47.72
N VAL A 2 38.33 -36.39 47.46
CA VAL A 2 37.95 -36.05 46.08
C VAL A 2 39.11 -35.23 45.53
N SER A 3 39.80 -35.75 44.52
CA SER A 3 41.00 -35.10 43.96
C SER A 3 40.64 -33.75 43.32
N ASP A 4 41.44 -32.72 43.55
CA ASP A 4 41.28 -31.36 42.97
C ASP A 4 40.99 -31.37 41.46
N THR A 5 41.51 -32.37 40.75
CA THR A 5 41.30 -32.62 39.33
C THR A 5 39.81 -32.80 38.95
N VAL A 6 39.02 -33.44 39.81
CA VAL A 6 37.58 -33.65 39.61
C VAL A 6 36.82 -32.33 39.77
N ILE A 7 37.21 -31.52 40.75
CA ILE A 7 36.60 -30.21 41.03
C ILE A 7 36.85 -29.26 39.86
N VAL A 8 38.09 -29.22 39.35
CA VAL A 8 38.45 -28.43 38.16
C VAL A 8 37.69 -28.90 36.92
N GLY A 9 37.54 -30.21 36.72
CA GLY A 9 36.75 -30.76 35.61
C GLY A 9 35.28 -30.34 35.65
N VAL A 10 34.64 -30.40 36.83
CA VAL A 10 33.25 -29.98 37.02
C VAL A 10 33.08 -28.48 36.79
N LEU A 11 33.97 -27.65 37.34
CA LEU A 11 33.96 -26.19 37.14
C LEU A 11 34.14 -25.81 35.66
N THR A 12 35.03 -26.50 34.95
CA THR A 12 35.27 -26.27 33.51
C THR A 12 34.03 -26.64 32.70
N PHE A 13 33.38 -27.76 33.02
CA PHE A 13 32.16 -28.20 32.33
C PHE A 13 31.00 -27.21 32.55
N ILE A 14 30.80 -26.74 33.78
CA ILE A 14 29.77 -25.74 34.11
C ILE A 14 30.08 -24.40 33.42
N GLY A 15 31.34 -23.93 33.49
CA GLY A 15 31.76 -22.69 32.83
C GLY A 15 31.57 -22.74 31.33
N THR A 16 31.93 -23.86 30.69
CA THR A 16 31.73 -24.05 29.25
C THR A 16 30.24 -24.07 28.91
N GLY A 17 29.44 -24.82 29.66
CA GLY A 17 27.99 -24.89 29.44
C GLY A 17 27.29 -23.54 29.57
N LEU A 18 27.68 -22.71 30.55
CA LEU A 18 27.16 -21.35 30.72
C LEU A 18 27.54 -20.43 29.56
N VAL A 19 28.79 -20.49 29.09
CA VAL A 19 29.25 -19.71 27.94
C VAL A 19 28.51 -20.12 26.67
N THR A 20 28.32 -21.42 26.44
CA THR A 20 27.56 -21.91 25.28
C THR A 20 26.10 -21.46 25.32
N ALA A 21 25.45 -21.54 26.49
CA ALA A 21 24.06 -21.08 26.67
C ALA A 21 23.91 -19.58 26.45
N ALA A 22 24.85 -18.77 26.96
CA ALA A 22 24.86 -17.32 26.75
C ALA A 22 25.05 -16.97 25.26
N GLY A 23 25.95 -17.67 24.56
CA GLY A 23 26.16 -17.51 23.12
C GLY A 23 24.91 -17.85 22.31
N LEU A 24 24.21 -18.95 22.65
CA LEU A 24 22.97 -19.35 21.99
C LEU A 24 21.87 -18.31 22.20
N TRP A 25 21.73 -17.80 23.42
CA TRP A 25 20.75 -16.78 23.76
C TRP A 25 21.02 -15.46 23.02
N GLN A 26 22.28 -15.04 22.95
CA GLN A 26 22.67 -13.84 22.22
C GLN A 26 22.41 -13.99 20.72
N TRP A 27 22.71 -15.15 20.13
CA TRP A 27 22.42 -15.44 18.73
C TRP A 27 20.93 -15.45 18.41
N GLN A 28 20.09 -16.06 19.26
CA GLN A 28 18.64 -15.99 19.10
C GLN A 28 18.14 -14.53 19.18
N ARG A 29 18.72 -13.72 20.06
CA ARG A 29 18.33 -12.33 20.21
C ARG A 29 18.72 -11.47 19.01
N THR A 30 19.86 -11.73 18.37
CA THR A 30 20.26 -11.05 17.13
C THR A 30 19.37 -11.48 15.96
N GLN A 31 19.11 -12.77 15.80
CA GLN A 31 18.17 -13.30 14.80
C GLN A 31 16.77 -12.67 14.93
N ALA A 32 16.26 -12.54 16.16
CA ALA A 32 14.98 -11.89 16.40
C ALA A 32 14.98 -10.38 16.09
N ARG A 33 16.13 -9.70 16.18
CA ARG A 33 16.25 -8.28 15.78
C ARG A 33 16.33 -8.14 14.27
N GLU A 34 17.09 -9.01 13.61
CA GLU A 34 17.23 -9.07 12.16
C GLU A 34 15.89 -9.39 11.49
N ALA A 35 15.14 -10.36 12.02
CA ALA A 35 13.80 -10.70 11.52
C ALA A 35 12.82 -9.52 11.61
N ARG A 36 12.85 -8.75 12.71
CA ARG A 36 12.04 -7.53 12.87
C ARG A 36 12.45 -6.43 11.89
N ALA A 37 13.76 -6.22 11.71
CA ALA A 37 14.28 -5.24 10.76
C ALA A 37 13.90 -5.60 9.31
N ALA A 38 14.02 -6.87 8.95
CA ALA A 38 13.62 -7.38 7.63
C ALA A 38 12.11 -7.24 7.40
N PHE A 39 11.28 -7.51 8.41
CA PHE A 39 9.85 -7.30 8.32
C PHE A 39 9.50 -5.82 8.09
N ARG A 40 10.12 -4.90 8.84
CA ARG A 40 9.92 -3.45 8.65
C ARG A 40 10.31 -2.99 7.24
N ALA A 41 11.44 -3.45 6.73
CA ALA A 41 11.88 -3.14 5.37
C ALA A 41 10.84 -3.60 4.33
N ARG A 42 10.38 -4.86 4.42
CA ARG A 42 9.34 -5.40 3.53
C ARG A 42 8.01 -4.67 3.66
N ARG A 43 7.68 -4.20 4.86
CA ARG A 43 6.47 -3.41 5.10
C ARG A 43 6.53 -2.06 4.38
N VAL A 44 7.66 -1.36 4.49
CA VAL A 44 7.89 -0.09 3.79
C VAL A 44 7.79 -0.30 2.28
N GLU A 45 8.46 -1.34 1.78
CA GLU A 45 8.45 -1.71 0.36
C GLU A 45 7.03 -2.02 -0.12
N ALA A 46 6.30 -2.90 0.57
CA ALA A 46 4.94 -3.28 0.19
C ALA A 46 3.96 -2.08 0.17
N LEU A 47 4.07 -1.16 1.14
CA LEU A 47 3.24 0.04 1.17
C LEU A 47 3.62 1.03 0.07
N GLY A 48 4.92 1.15 -0.24
CA GLY A 48 5.42 1.96 -1.35
C GLY A 48 4.94 1.44 -2.71
N GLU A 49 5.06 0.13 -2.96
CA GLU A 49 4.57 -0.51 -4.18
C GLU A 49 3.06 -0.28 -4.38
N VAL A 50 2.26 -0.41 -3.31
CA VAL A 50 0.81 -0.17 -3.37
C VAL A 50 0.51 1.29 -3.67
N TRP A 51 1.20 2.22 -3.02
CA TRP A 51 1.02 3.65 -3.26
C TRP A 51 1.34 4.05 -4.71
N GLU A 52 2.44 3.52 -5.24
CA GLU A 52 2.87 3.74 -6.62
C GLU A 52 1.86 3.16 -7.60
N ALA A 53 1.43 1.91 -7.41
CA ALA A 53 0.44 1.28 -8.27
C ALA A 53 -0.91 2.01 -8.29
N LEU A 54 -1.37 2.54 -7.15
CA LEU A 54 -2.59 3.33 -7.07
C LEU A 54 -2.44 4.69 -7.77
N SER A 55 -1.28 5.35 -7.61
CA SER A 55 -0.98 6.61 -8.29
C SER A 55 -0.88 6.43 -9.80
N ASP A 56 -0.26 5.34 -10.26
CA ASP A 56 -0.19 4.94 -11.65
C ASP A 56 -1.57 4.68 -12.23
N LEU A 57 -2.44 3.98 -11.48
CA LEU A 57 -3.82 3.72 -11.90
C LEU A 57 -4.59 5.02 -12.11
N GLU A 58 -4.46 5.96 -11.16
CA GLU A 58 -5.07 7.29 -11.26
C GLU A 58 -4.53 8.07 -12.47
N GLU A 59 -3.21 8.07 -12.68
CA GLU A 59 -2.58 8.79 -13.79
C GLU A 59 -2.96 8.19 -15.16
N ARG A 60 -2.99 6.87 -15.28
CA ARG A 60 -3.48 6.17 -16.48
C ARG A 60 -4.94 6.51 -16.78
N GLN A 61 -5.75 6.72 -15.75
CA GLN A 61 -7.13 7.15 -15.91
C GLN A 61 -7.22 8.61 -16.39
N ARG A 62 -6.48 9.53 -15.78
CA ARG A 62 -6.46 10.95 -16.20
C ARG A 62 -6.01 11.08 -17.65
N THR A 63 -4.96 10.36 -18.05
CA THR A 63 -4.45 10.35 -19.43
C THR A 63 -5.42 9.70 -20.42
N ALA A 64 -6.19 8.69 -19.99
CA ALA A 64 -7.25 8.12 -20.82
C ALA A 64 -8.43 9.09 -21.01
N MET A 65 -8.75 9.90 -20.01
CA MET A 65 -9.81 10.93 -20.10
C MET A 65 -9.43 12.10 -21.00
N SER A 66 -8.16 12.50 -21.03
CA SER A 66 -7.69 13.61 -21.89
C SER A 66 -7.58 13.25 -23.38
N GLY A 67 -8.05 12.07 -23.80
CA GLY A 67 -8.19 11.69 -25.21
C GLY A 67 -6.90 11.28 -25.92
N GLN A 68 -5.75 11.25 -25.22
CA GLN A 68 -4.46 10.90 -25.82
C GLN A 68 -4.27 9.39 -26.05
N ALA A 69 -5.05 8.53 -25.38
CA ALA A 69 -4.97 7.07 -25.50
C ALA A 69 -6.21 6.50 -26.22
N GLY A 70 -6.03 6.10 -27.48
CA GLY A 70 -7.07 5.45 -28.26
C GLY A 70 -7.56 4.13 -27.65
N SER A 71 -8.88 4.03 -27.49
CA SER A 71 -9.73 2.82 -27.58
C SER A 71 -9.45 1.57 -26.72
N ALA A 72 -8.52 1.56 -25.77
CA ALA A 72 -8.42 0.47 -24.79
C ALA A 72 -9.19 0.84 -23.52
N VAL A 73 -10.09 -0.03 -23.04
CA VAL A 73 -10.73 0.10 -21.72
C VAL A 73 -9.64 -0.05 -20.63
N PRO A 74 -9.10 1.04 -20.05
CA PRO A 74 -7.89 0.97 -19.23
C PRO A 74 -8.17 0.38 -17.84
N GLY A 75 -9.40 0.55 -17.34
CA GLY A 75 -9.75 0.26 -15.95
C GLY A 75 -9.72 -1.22 -15.55
N ARG A 76 -9.97 -2.16 -16.47
CA ARG A 76 -10.04 -3.59 -16.11
C ARG A 76 -8.68 -4.24 -15.90
N SER A 77 -7.67 -3.88 -16.71
CA SER A 77 -6.32 -4.44 -16.56
C SER A 77 -5.63 -3.88 -15.31
N GLY A 78 -5.71 -2.56 -15.11
CA GLY A 78 -5.11 -1.90 -13.94
C GLY A 78 -5.72 -2.36 -12.61
N MET A 79 -7.05 -2.52 -12.53
CA MET A 79 -7.68 -3.03 -11.31
C MET A 79 -7.26 -4.46 -10.96
N ARG A 80 -7.05 -5.32 -11.98
CA ARG A 80 -6.55 -6.69 -11.76
C ARG A 80 -5.12 -6.68 -11.23
N GLU A 81 -4.25 -5.82 -11.77
CA GLU A 81 -2.87 -5.64 -11.29
C GLU A 81 -2.86 -5.18 -9.82
N VAL A 82 -3.66 -4.16 -9.48
CA VAL A 82 -3.77 -3.66 -8.10
C VAL A 82 -4.31 -4.73 -7.16
N ASN A 83 -5.34 -5.49 -7.55
CA ASN A 83 -5.88 -6.56 -6.70
C ASN A 83 -4.85 -7.67 -6.45
N LEU A 84 -4.09 -8.08 -7.46
CA LEU A 84 -3.03 -9.08 -7.29
C LEU A 84 -1.91 -8.55 -6.40
N LEU A 85 -1.55 -7.27 -6.54
CA LEU A 85 -0.57 -6.61 -5.69
C LEU A 85 -1.05 -6.58 -4.23
N LEU A 86 -2.30 -6.19 -3.97
CA LEU A 86 -2.87 -6.16 -2.62
C LEU A 86 -2.87 -7.54 -1.96
N LEU A 87 -3.20 -8.60 -2.72
CA LEU A 87 -3.13 -9.97 -2.23
C LEU A 87 -1.70 -10.37 -1.86
N ARG A 88 -0.71 -10.00 -2.70
CA ARG A 88 0.71 -10.27 -2.45
C ARG A 88 1.23 -9.49 -1.24
N SER A 89 0.79 -8.25 -1.06
CA SER A 89 1.25 -7.33 -0.02
C SER A 89 0.48 -7.48 1.30
N SER A 90 -0.63 -8.22 1.30
CA SER A 90 -1.51 -8.43 2.47
C SER A 90 -0.78 -8.81 3.77
N PRO A 91 0.25 -9.69 3.79
CA PRO A 91 0.98 -10.02 5.02
C PRO A 91 1.72 -8.85 5.67
N PHE A 92 1.94 -7.77 4.92
CA PHE A 92 2.71 -6.61 5.36
C PHE A 92 1.84 -5.36 5.53
N LEU A 93 0.62 -5.35 4.99
CA LEU A 93 -0.32 -4.25 5.12
C LEU A 93 -1.22 -4.44 6.34
N ARG A 94 -1.54 -3.36 7.04
CA ARG A 94 -2.59 -3.36 8.07
C ARG A 94 -3.97 -3.50 7.42
N PRO A 95 -4.99 -4.04 8.11
CA PRO A 95 -6.35 -4.15 7.57
C PRO A 95 -6.88 -2.82 7.03
N ASP A 96 -6.74 -1.74 7.80
CA ASP A 96 -7.20 -0.41 7.40
C ASP A 96 -6.51 0.08 6.10
N GLU A 97 -5.23 -0.26 5.91
CA GLU A 97 -4.46 0.13 4.73
C GLU A 97 -4.94 -0.63 3.49
N GLN A 98 -5.32 -1.90 3.65
CA GLN A 98 -5.93 -2.70 2.59
C GLN A 98 -7.30 -2.13 2.21
N ASP A 99 -8.12 -1.80 3.22
CA ASP A 99 -9.44 -1.22 3.01
C ASP A 99 -9.35 0.13 2.27
N TRP A 100 -8.43 1.00 2.68
CA TRP A 100 -8.21 2.29 2.02
C TRP A 100 -7.70 2.12 0.59
N ALA A 101 -6.76 1.21 0.35
CA ALA A 101 -6.22 0.96 -0.98
C ALA A 101 -7.27 0.38 -1.94
N GLN A 102 -8.11 -0.54 -1.45
CA GLN A 102 -9.22 -1.08 -2.23
C GLN A 102 -10.27 0.00 -2.53
N ALA A 103 -10.64 0.80 -1.53
CA ALA A 103 -11.56 1.91 -1.71
C ALA A 103 -11.02 2.93 -2.73
N PHE A 104 -9.73 3.23 -2.69
CA PHE A 104 -9.08 4.14 -3.64
C PHE A 104 -9.24 3.62 -5.07
N ALA A 105 -8.84 2.37 -5.31
CA ALA A 105 -8.92 1.77 -6.64
C ALA A 105 -10.37 1.70 -7.16
N GLN A 106 -11.33 1.44 -6.28
CA GLN A 106 -12.76 1.46 -6.62
C GLN A 106 -13.24 2.86 -7.02
N ARG A 107 -12.86 3.91 -6.28
CA ARG A 107 -13.27 5.29 -6.58
C ARG A 107 -12.69 5.80 -7.89
N VAL A 108 -11.44 5.46 -8.19
CA VAL A 108 -10.81 5.69 -9.50
C VAL A 108 -11.69 5.08 -10.61
N VAL A 109 -12.01 3.79 -10.56
CA VAL A 109 -12.85 3.12 -11.57
C VAL A 109 -14.28 3.69 -11.64
N GLU A 110 -14.85 4.08 -10.51
CA GLU A 110 -16.20 4.67 -10.47
C GLU A 110 -16.24 6.05 -11.13
N ILE A 111 -15.27 6.92 -10.85
CA ILE A 111 -15.16 8.23 -11.52
C ILE A 111 -15.02 8.02 -13.03
N ASP A 112 -14.23 7.04 -13.47
CA ASP A 112 -14.08 6.70 -14.89
C ASP A 112 -15.41 6.31 -15.54
N ALA A 113 -16.16 5.42 -14.88
CA ALA A 113 -17.45 4.96 -15.35
C ALA A 113 -18.46 6.11 -15.43
N LEU A 114 -18.49 6.99 -14.43
CA LEU A 114 -19.38 8.15 -14.38
C LEU A 114 -19.06 9.18 -15.48
N VAL A 115 -17.77 9.48 -15.69
CA VAL A 115 -17.33 10.39 -16.75
C VAL A 115 -17.69 9.83 -18.12
N ARG A 116 -17.41 8.55 -18.40
CA ARG A 116 -17.79 7.93 -19.68
C ARG A 116 -19.31 7.89 -19.87
N ALA A 117 -20.07 7.56 -18.83
CA ALA A 117 -21.54 7.54 -18.90
C ALA A 117 -22.12 8.94 -19.16
N GLY A 118 -21.50 9.99 -18.62
CA GLY A 118 -21.83 11.39 -18.95
C GLY A 118 -21.58 11.70 -20.43
N VAL A 119 -20.39 11.36 -20.94
CA VAL A 119 -20.02 11.56 -22.35
C VAL A 119 -20.93 10.81 -23.34
N LEU A 120 -21.42 9.63 -22.96
CA LEU A 120 -22.30 8.79 -23.80
C LEU A 120 -23.77 9.25 -23.83
N ASN A 121 -24.27 9.86 -22.75
CA ASN A 121 -25.68 10.20 -22.60
C ASN A 121 -26.02 11.63 -23.05
N ASP A 122 -25.05 12.53 -23.08
CA ASP A 122 -25.24 13.91 -23.50
C ASP A 122 -23.91 14.38 -24.07
N ARG A 123 -23.77 14.33 -25.39
CA ARG A 123 -22.60 14.91 -26.08
C ARG A 123 -22.93 16.39 -26.23
N PRO A 124 -22.39 17.31 -25.41
CA PRO A 124 -22.53 18.72 -25.71
C PRO A 124 -21.77 18.94 -27.03
N ASP A 125 -22.31 19.75 -27.93
CA ASP A 125 -21.53 20.24 -29.07
C ASP A 125 -20.18 20.72 -28.54
N ASP A 126 -19.10 20.31 -29.21
CA ASP A 126 -17.71 20.52 -28.77
C ASP A 126 -17.41 22.02 -28.48
N ASP A 127 -18.28 22.93 -28.94
CA ASP A 127 -18.30 24.39 -28.76
C ASP A 127 -19.00 24.94 -27.49
N LEU A 128 -19.55 24.09 -26.58
CA LEU A 128 -20.19 24.56 -25.31
C LEU A 128 -19.70 24.00 -23.93
N TRP A 129 -18.70 23.12 -23.86
CA TRP A 129 -18.04 22.64 -22.61
C TRP A 129 -17.70 23.73 -21.54
N TRP A 130 -17.08 24.83 -21.94
CA TRP A 130 -16.77 26.03 -21.16
C TRP A 130 -17.90 27.06 -20.98
N GLU A 131 -19.05 26.97 -21.66
CA GLU A 131 -20.04 28.06 -21.63
C GLU A 131 -21.08 27.98 -20.51
N THR A 132 -21.27 26.87 -19.80
CA THR A 132 -22.27 26.87 -18.71
C THR A 132 -21.84 26.09 -17.48
N THR A 133 -21.37 26.83 -16.47
CA THR A 133 -21.44 26.41 -15.06
C THR A 133 -22.90 26.15 -14.60
N GLU A 134 -23.89 26.54 -15.42
CA GLU A 134 -25.32 26.38 -15.16
C GLU A 134 -25.90 25.02 -15.57
N ARG A 135 -25.27 24.27 -16.49
CA ARG A 135 -25.73 22.93 -16.89
C ARG A 135 -24.73 21.87 -16.48
N VAL A 136 -24.68 21.66 -15.17
CA VAL A 136 -23.98 20.54 -14.58
C VAL A 136 -24.74 19.25 -14.94
N PRO A 137 -24.10 18.22 -15.53
CA PRO A 137 -24.76 16.94 -15.78
C PRO A 137 -25.38 16.39 -14.49
N PRO A 138 -26.55 15.73 -14.53
CA PRO A 138 -27.23 15.22 -13.34
C PRO A 138 -26.32 14.33 -12.46
N ALA A 139 -25.35 13.64 -13.06
CA ALA A 139 -24.39 12.77 -12.36
C ALA A 139 -23.14 13.48 -11.81
N ALA A 140 -22.94 14.77 -12.06
CA ALA A 140 -21.70 15.44 -11.67
C ALA A 140 -21.53 15.60 -10.16
N HIS A 141 -22.62 15.69 -9.40
CA HIS A 141 -22.55 15.69 -7.94
C HIS A 141 -22.05 14.34 -7.39
N VAL A 142 -22.39 13.23 -8.05
CA VAL A 142 -21.90 11.88 -7.72
C VAL A 142 -20.41 11.77 -8.03
N ALA A 143 -19.99 12.24 -9.22
CA ALA A 143 -18.59 12.26 -9.61
C ALA A 143 -17.74 13.17 -8.71
N GLY A 144 -18.27 14.36 -8.35
CA GLY A 144 -17.63 15.29 -7.43
C GLY A 144 -17.46 14.71 -6.03
N ARG A 145 -18.47 14.02 -5.50
CA ARG A 145 -18.36 13.31 -4.23
C ARG A 145 -17.31 12.20 -4.30
N ALA A 146 -17.32 11.38 -5.34
CA ALA A 146 -16.33 10.32 -5.53
C ALA A 146 -14.90 10.89 -5.64
N ALA A 147 -14.72 12.05 -6.28
CA ALA A 147 -13.44 12.75 -6.35
C ALA A 147 -12.98 13.27 -4.98
N CYS A 148 -13.88 13.87 -4.18
CA CYS A 148 -13.56 14.26 -2.81
C CYS A 148 -13.13 13.06 -1.96
N GLU A 149 -13.89 11.96 -2.02
CA GLU A 149 -13.57 10.73 -1.29
C GLU A 149 -12.22 10.14 -1.76
N LEU A 150 -11.90 10.21 -3.06
CA LEU A 150 -10.60 9.83 -3.60
C LEU A 150 -9.46 10.69 -3.03
N MET A 151 -9.64 12.01 -2.96
CA MET A 151 -8.65 12.93 -2.39
C MET A 151 -8.40 12.63 -0.91
N GLU A 152 -9.44 12.33 -0.13
CA GLU A 152 -9.30 11.94 1.27
C GLU A 152 -8.52 10.62 1.43
N LEU A 153 -8.81 9.62 0.59
CA LEU A 153 -8.09 8.35 0.59
C LEU A 153 -6.62 8.53 0.21
N ARG A 154 -6.35 9.39 -0.79
CA ARG A 154 -5.00 9.77 -1.20
C ARG A 154 -4.22 10.37 -0.02
N ALA A 155 -4.82 11.29 0.72
CA ALA A 155 -4.21 11.91 1.89
C ALA A 155 -3.93 10.88 2.99
N LYS A 156 -4.90 10.03 3.34
CA LYS A 156 -4.74 8.99 4.38
C LYS A 156 -3.62 8.01 4.06
N LEU A 157 -3.55 7.51 2.83
CA LEU A 157 -2.50 6.59 2.40
C LEU A 157 -1.13 7.28 2.34
N GLY A 158 -1.08 8.52 1.86
CA GLY A 158 0.14 9.33 1.83
C GLY A 158 0.70 9.61 3.23
N ASP A 159 -0.16 10.02 4.17
CA ASP A 159 0.21 10.26 5.57
C ASP A 159 0.70 8.97 6.23
N ARG A 160 0.03 7.84 5.95
CA ARG A 160 0.44 6.54 6.48
C ARG A 160 1.78 6.11 5.92
N TYR A 161 2.00 6.26 4.61
CA TYR A 161 3.29 5.97 3.99
C TYR A 161 4.41 6.83 4.58
N ALA A 162 4.18 8.14 4.73
CA ALA A 162 5.14 9.06 5.34
C ALA A 162 5.50 8.66 6.77
N ALA A 163 4.50 8.33 7.60
CA ALA A 163 4.71 7.90 8.97
C ALA A 163 5.51 6.59 9.06
N VAL A 164 5.28 5.66 8.13
CA VAL A 164 5.99 4.38 8.04
C VAL A 164 7.45 4.58 7.61
N MET A 165 7.70 5.49 6.67
CA MET A 165 9.06 5.90 6.27
C MET A 165 9.84 6.56 7.41
N ARG A 166 9.16 7.32 8.29
CA ARG A 166 9.77 7.92 9.49
C ARG A 166 9.97 6.94 10.65
N GLY A 167 9.32 5.78 10.60
CA GLY A 167 9.33 4.79 11.69
C GLY A 167 8.38 5.12 12.84
N ASP A 168 7.42 6.03 12.63
CA ASP A 168 6.49 6.53 13.67
C ASP A 168 5.37 5.54 14.01
N HIS A 169 5.24 4.45 13.27
CA HIS A 169 4.16 3.47 13.40
C HIS A 169 4.70 2.03 13.47
N GLU A 170 5.35 1.72 14.59
CA GLU A 170 5.21 0.38 15.21
C GLU A 170 3.89 0.36 16.01
#